data_AF-A0A7C4CC49-F1
#
_entry.id   AF-A0A7C4CC49-F1
#
_cell.length_a   1.000
_cell.length_b   1.000
_cell.length_c   1.000
_cell.angle_alpha   90.00
_cell.angle_beta   90.00
_cell.angle_gamma   90.00
#
_symmetry.space_group_name_H-M   'P 1'
#
loop_
_entity.id
_entity.type
_entity.pdbx_description
1 polymer ?
#
loop_
_entity_poly.entity_id
_entity_poly.type
_entity_poly.pdbx_seq_one_letter_code
_entity_poly.pdbx_strand_id
1 'polypeptide(L)'
;MSNRVMSKCSEVKRLLPAWLDGELAPARRDEVAKHLAACVVCRAEMAALRSDRQALVSARVPGPSSFLLTRVMAEVKRTRPARIAMPIPALRTAVAALAVVVGLGIGVLLGRGLAGSRSPSDAVWPASYTEPVVVDVYESVLGGE
;
A
#
# COMPACT_ATOMS: atom_id res chain seq x y z
N MET A 1 -20.27 -6.96 -59.65
CA MET A 1 -19.99 -7.15 -58.21
C MET A 1 -18.84 -6.24 -57.70
N SER A 2 -18.81 -4.95 -58.06
CA SER A 2 -17.65 -4.06 -57.74
C SER A 2 -17.87 -3.08 -56.58
N ASN A 3 -19.11 -2.70 -56.24
CA ASN A 3 -19.35 -1.61 -55.30
C ASN A 3 -19.14 -2.01 -53.82
N ARG A 4 -19.40 -3.28 -53.48
CA ARG A 4 -19.24 -3.82 -52.10
C ARG A 4 -17.77 -4.01 -51.70
N VAL A 5 -16.89 -4.28 -52.68
CA VAL A 5 -15.45 -4.42 -52.43
C VAL A 5 -14.83 -3.05 -52.16
N MET A 6 -15.22 -2.02 -52.92
CA MET A 6 -14.74 -0.65 -52.76
C MET A 6 -15.05 -0.05 -51.37
N SER A 7 -16.29 -0.20 -50.88
CA SER A 7 -16.66 0.31 -49.55
C SER A 7 -15.88 -0.38 -48.43
N LYS A 8 -15.71 -1.70 -48.49
CA LYS A 8 -14.88 -2.46 -47.54
C LYS A 8 -13.40 -2.09 -47.63
N CYS A 9 -12.87 -1.81 -48.82
CA CYS A 9 -11.51 -1.32 -48.96
C CYS A 9 -11.32 0.01 -48.23
N SER A 10 -12.25 0.95 -48.37
CA SER A 10 -12.16 2.25 -47.69
C SER A 10 -12.16 2.12 -46.16
N GLU A 11 -12.99 1.22 -45.61
CA GLU A 11 -13.01 0.93 -44.18
C GLU A 11 -11.70 0.29 -43.73
N VAL A 12 -11.23 -0.74 -44.43
CA VAL A 12 -9.99 -1.45 -44.08
C VAL A 12 -8.79 -0.50 -44.16
N LYS A 13 -8.69 0.35 -45.17
CA LYS A 13 -7.63 1.36 -45.30
C LYS A 13 -7.55 2.27 -44.07
N ARG A 14 -8.69 2.71 -43.54
CA ARG A 14 -8.73 3.53 -42.30
C ARG A 14 -8.25 2.77 -41.07
N LEU A 15 -8.37 1.45 -41.07
CA LEU A 15 -7.96 0.59 -39.95
C LEU A 15 -6.49 0.13 -40.05
N LEU A 16 -5.82 0.29 -41.19
CA LEU A 16 -4.45 -0.21 -41.37
C LEU A 16 -3.42 0.40 -40.39
N PRO A 17 -3.46 1.70 -40.04
CA PRO A 17 -2.54 2.25 -39.04
C PRO A 17 -2.71 1.58 -37.67
N ALA A 18 -3.95 1.51 -37.16
CA ALA A 18 -4.25 0.84 -35.89
C ALA A 18 -3.95 -0.68 -35.94
N TRP A 19 -4.10 -1.32 -37.11
CA TRP A 19 -3.71 -2.70 -37.31
C TRP A 19 -2.17 -2.87 -37.26
N LEU A 20 -1.42 -1.94 -37.85
CA LEU A 20 0.05 -1.90 -37.84
C LEU A 20 0.60 -1.72 -36.41
N ASP A 21 -0.03 -0.86 -35.62
CA ASP A 21 0.34 -0.61 -34.21
C ASP A 21 -0.21 -1.67 -33.24
N GLY A 22 -1.08 -2.57 -33.71
CA GLY A 22 -1.64 -3.65 -32.90
C GLY A 22 -2.75 -3.21 -31.94
N GLU A 23 -3.37 -2.06 -32.19
CA GLU A 23 -4.39 -1.44 -31.34
C GLU A 23 -5.82 -1.96 -31.60
N LEU A 24 -6.01 -2.77 -32.65
CA LEU A 24 -7.31 -3.33 -32.96
C LEU A 24 -7.68 -4.50 -32.04
N ALA A 25 -8.94 -4.51 -31.59
CA ALA A 25 -9.53 -5.65 -30.92
C ALA A 25 -9.45 -6.93 -31.79
N PRO A 26 -9.36 -8.13 -31.20
CA PRO A 26 -9.12 -9.38 -31.94
C PRO A 26 -10.07 -9.61 -33.12
N ALA A 27 -11.38 -9.42 -32.92
CA ALA A 27 -12.38 -9.59 -33.98
C ALA A 27 -12.13 -8.68 -35.19
N ARG A 28 -11.81 -7.39 -34.95
CA ARG A 28 -11.52 -6.42 -36.01
C ARG A 28 -10.18 -6.71 -36.69
N ARG A 29 -9.20 -7.20 -35.93
CA ARG A 29 -7.90 -7.61 -36.47
C ARG A 29 -8.04 -8.76 -37.47
N ASP A 30 -8.89 -9.74 -37.16
CA ASP A 30 -9.17 -10.89 -38.04
C ASP A 30 -9.93 -10.48 -39.30
N GLU A 31 -10.88 -9.55 -39.20
CA GLU A 31 -11.59 -8.99 -40.36
C GLU A 31 -10.63 -8.30 -41.34
N VAL A 32 -9.73 -7.45 -40.81
CA VAL A 32 -8.70 -6.78 -41.61
C VAL A 32 -7.74 -7.80 -42.23
N ALA A 33 -7.31 -8.82 -41.48
CA ALA A 33 -6.42 -9.87 -41.98
C ALA A 33 -7.06 -10.66 -43.14
N LYS A 34 -8.33 -11.05 -43.01
CA LYS A 34 -9.08 -11.72 -44.08
C LYS A 34 -9.17 -10.85 -45.34
N HIS A 35 -9.39 -9.55 -45.18
CA HIS A 35 -9.43 -8.63 -46.32
C HIS A 35 -8.06 -8.46 -46.98
N LEU A 36 -6.98 -8.35 -46.19
CA LEU A 36 -5.61 -8.28 -46.72
C LEU A 36 -5.22 -9.57 -47.46
N ALA A 37 -5.73 -10.73 -47.06
CA ALA A 37 -5.52 -11.98 -47.81
C ALA A 37 -6.18 -11.96 -49.20
N ALA A 38 -7.33 -11.30 -49.34
CA ALA A 38 -8.11 -11.28 -50.58
C ALA A 38 -7.87 -10.05 -51.48
N CYS A 39 -7.40 -8.92 -50.95
CA CYS A 39 -7.36 -7.64 -51.66
C CYS A 39 -5.93 -7.15 -51.91
N VAL A 40 -5.49 -7.15 -53.18
CA VAL A 40 -4.16 -6.65 -53.58
C VAL A 40 -3.97 -5.15 -53.33
N VAL A 41 -5.02 -4.35 -53.48
CA VAL A 41 -4.97 -2.89 -53.27
C VAL A 41 -4.69 -2.55 -51.81
N CYS A 42 -5.37 -3.20 -50.86
CA CYS A 42 -5.13 -2.99 -49.44
C CYS A 42 -3.79 -3.57 -48.97
N ARG A 43 -3.27 -4.62 -49.63
CA ARG A 43 -1.89 -5.08 -49.39
C ARG A 43 -0.84 -4.07 -49.83
N ALA A 44 -1.03 -3.43 -50.98
CA ALA A 44 -0.13 -2.38 -51.46
C ALA A 44 -0.11 -1.19 -50.49
N GLU A 45 -1.28 -0.76 -50.01
CA GLU A 45 -1.39 0.30 -48.98
C GLU A 45 -0.64 -0.08 -47.69
N MET A 46 -0.83 -1.32 -47.22
CA MET A 46 -0.16 -1.82 -46.02
C MET A 46 1.36 -1.86 -46.19
N ALA A 47 1.85 -2.19 -47.40
CA ALA A 47 3.28 -2.17 -47.71
C ALA A 47 3.85 -0.74 -47.70
N ALA A 48 3.12 0.23 -48.25
CA ALA A 48 3.50 1.65 -48.19
C ALA A 48 3.61 2.14 -46.74
N LEU A 49 2.59 1.87 -45.90
CA LEU A 49 2.61 2.24 -44.48
C LEU A 49 3.79 1.62 -43.71
N ARG A 50 4.16 0.38 -44.03
CA ARG A 50 5.33 -0.28 -43.42
C ARG A 50 6.64 0.38 -43.84
N SER A 51 6.76 0.75 -45.11
CA SER A 51 7.91 1.48 -45.64
C SER A 51 8.07 2.83 -44.93
N ASP A 52 6.98 3.58 -44.79
CA ASP A 52 6.97 4.87 -44.11
C ASP A 52 7.39 4.72 -42.63
N ARG A 53 6.83 3.72 -41.93
CA ARG A 53 7.23 3.41 -40.55
C ARG A 53 8.72 3.08 -40.45
N GLN A 54 9.24 2.28 -41.37
CA GLN A 54 10.66 1.92 -41.38
C GLN A 54 11.55 3.15 -41.60
N ALA A 55 11.17 4.04 -42.52
CA ALA A 55 11.86 5.30 -42.75
C ALA A 55 11.90 6.16 -41.47
N LEU A 56 10.76 6.30 -40.78
CA LEU A 56 10.67 7.04 -39.52
C LEU A 56 11.52 6.43 -38.40
N VAL A 57 11.52 5.10 -38.26
CA VAL A 57 12.32 4.40 -37.24
C VAL A 57 13.83 4.53 -37.54
N SER A 58 14.21 4.54 -38.82
CA SER A 58 15.61 4.70 -39.23
C SER A 58 16.12 6.14 -39.16
N ALA A 59 15.22 7.12 -38.98
CA ALA A 59 15.60 8.51 -38.92
C ALA A 59 16.47 8.79 -37.68
N ARG A 60 17.54 9.56 -37.86
CA ARG A 60 18.39 9.99 -36.75
C ARG A 60 17.64 11.01 -35.90
N VAL A 61 17.04 10.54 -34.82
CA VAL A 61 16.42 11.39 -33.79
C VAL A 61 17.48 11.74 -32.74
N PRO A 62 17.65 13.02 -32.36
CA PRO A 62 18.54 13.38 -31.26
C PRO A 62 18.08 12.67 -29.98
N GLY A 63 19.05 12.14 -29.23
CA GLY A 63 18.76 11.46 -27.97
C GLY A 63 18.07 12.38 -26.96
N PRO A 64 17.34 11.82 -25.99
CA PRO A 64 16.74 12.61 -24.92
C PRO A 64 17.82 13.38 -24.14
N SER A 65 17.46 14.54 -23.60
CA SER A 65 18.40 15.33 -22.78
C SER A 65 18.80 14.56 -21.51
N SER A 66 20.01 14.80 -21.02
CA SER A 66 20.53 14.18 -19.78
C SER A 66 19.63 14.40 -18.55
N PHE A 67 18.91 15.52 -18.51
CA PHE A 67 17.98 15.85 -17.44
C PHE A 67 16.60 15.19 -17.55
N LEU A 68 16.26 14.60 -18.70
CA LEU A 68 14.93 14.01 -18.93
C LEU A 68 14.69 12.86 -17.95
N LEU A 69 15.68 11.96 -17.79
CA LEU A 69 15.56 10.83 -16.87
C LEU A 69 15.34 11.30 -15.43
N THR A 70 16.10 12.30 -14.98
CA THR A 70 15.97 12.88 -13.63
C THR A 70 14.57 13.45 -13.41
N ARG A 71 14.03 14.19 -14.39
CA ARG A 71 12.67 14.77 -14.29
C ARG A 71 11.58 13.69 -14.28
N VAL A 72 11.69 12.68 -15.15
CA VAL A 72 10.74 11.55 -15.18
C VAL A 72 10.76 10.78 -13.87
N MET A 73 11.94 10.49 -13.32
CA MET A 73 12.08 9.78 -12.05
C MET A 73 11.58 10.60 -10.85
N ALA A 74 11.78 11.93 -10.87
CA ALA A 74 11.22 12.82 -9.85
C ALA A 74 9.69 12.79 -9.89
N GLU A 75 9.08 12.84 -11.08
CA GLU A 75 7.63 12.82 -11.23
C GLU A 75 7.02 11.48 -10.82
N VAL A 76 7.60 10.34 -11.26
CA VAL A 76 7.14 9.01 -10.83
C VAL A 76 7.16 8.86 -9.30
N LYS A 77 8.14 9.45 -8.62
CA LYS A 77 8.20 9.43 -7.14
C LYS A 77 7.10 10.29 -6.51
N ARG A 78 6.71 11.40 -7.12
CA ARG A 78 5.61 12.27 -6.64
C ARG A 78 4.24 11.63 -6.83
N THR A 79 4.02 10.96 -7.97
CA THR A 79 2.74 10.33 -8.29
C THR A 79 2.55 8.96 -7.65
N ARG A 80 3.61 8.36 -7.07
CA ARG A 80 3.44 7.14 -6.28
C ARG A 80 2.52 7.47 -5.11
N PRO A 81 1.32 6.86 -5.03
CA PRO A 81 0.48 7.06 -3.87
C PRO A 81 1.33 6.66 -2.67
N ALA A 82 1.39 7.53 -1.67
CA ALA A 82 1.91 7.15 -0.37
C ALA A 82 1.13 5.89 0.01
N ARG A 83 1.77 4.72 -0.06
CA ARG A 83 1.15 3.50 0.46
C ARG A 83 0.77 3.88 1.87
N ILE A 84 -0.53 3.83 2.16
CA ILE A 84 -1.03 4.05 3.52
C ILE A 84 -0.37 2.95 4.33
N ALA A 85 0.78 3.26 4.89
CA ALA A 85 1.53 2.37 5.74
C ALA A 85 0.72 2.34 7.03
N MET A 86 -0.24 1.41 7.08
CA MET A 86 -0.95 1.10 8.31
C MET A 86 0.15 0.83 9.35
N PRO A 87 0.17 1.52 10.51
CA PRO A 87 1.20 1.32 11.50
C PRO A 87 1.00 -0.06 12.14
N ILE A 88 1.53 -1.09 11.49
CA ILE A 88 1.61 -2.47 11.99
C ILE A 88 2.10 -2.53 13.46
N PRO A 89 3.03 -1.68 13.95
CA PRO A 89 3.37 -1.69 15.38
C PRO A 89 2.23 -1.28 16.31
N ALA A 90 1.32 -0.38 15.91
CA ALA A 90 0.19 0.05 16.74
C ALA A 90 -0.89 -1.05 16.86
N LEU A 91 -1.07 -1.85 15.81
CA LEU A 91 -1.95 -3.02 15.87
C LEU A 91 -1.35 -4.11 16.75
N ARG A 92 -0.03 -4.30 16.72
CA ARG A 92 0.69 -5.27 17.57
C ARG A 92 0.59 -4.92 19.06
N THR A 93 0.75 -3.65 19.44
CA THR A 93 0.60 -3.23 20.83
C THR A 93 -0.84 -3.35 21.33
N ALA A 94 -1.82 -3.02 20.48
CA ALA A 94 -3.24 -3.17 20.81
C ALA A 94 -3.62 -4.64 21.09
N VAL A 95 -3.15 -5.58 20.26
CA VAL A 95 -3.40 -7.03 20.45
C VAL A 95 -2.72 -7.55 21.73
N ALA A 96 -1.49 -7.13 22.01
CA ALA A 96 -0.79 -7.53 23.23
C ALA A 96 -1.50 -7.02 24.50
N ALA A 97 -1.95 -5.76 24.51
CA ALA A 97 -2.69 -5.19 25.63
C ALA A 97 -4.01 -5.93 25.89
N LEU A 98 -4.73 -6.29 24.82
CA LEU A 98 -6.00 -7.02 24.91
C LEU A 98 -5.80 -8.43 25.48
N ALA A 99 -4.73 -9.13 25.09
CA ALA A 99 -4.38 -10.43 25.65
C ALA A 99 -4.08 -10.38 27.15
N VAL A 100 -3.40 -9.34 27.62
CA VAL A 100 -3.12 -9.14 29.06
C VAL A 100 -4.41 -8.91 29.85
N VAL A 101 -5.31 -8.04 29.36
CA VAL A 101 -6.60 -7.76 30.04
C VAL A 101 -7.45 -9.02 30.13
N VAL A 102 -7.55 -9.80 29.03
CA VAL A 102 -8.30 -11.06 29.02
C VAL A 102 -7.68 -12.09 29.97
N GLY A 103 -6.35 -12.23 29.95
CA GLY A 103 -5.63 -13.14 30.86
C GLY A 103 -5.83 -12.79 32.33
N LEU A 104 -5.74 -11.51 32.68
CA LEU A 104 -6.01 -11.02 34.05
C LEU A 104 -7.47 -11.25 34.46
N GLY A 105 -8.43 -10.99 33.56
CA GLY A 105 -9.85 -11.23 33.84
C GLY A 105 -10.16 -12.71 34.13
N ILE A 106 -9.62 -13.62 33.30
CA ILE A 106 -9.75 -15.07 33.50
C ILE A 106 -9.10 -15.50 34.82
N GLY A 107 -7.89 -15.01 35.10
CA GLY A 107 -7.18 -15.31 36.36
C GLY A 107 -7.93 -14.85 37.61
N VAL A 108 -8.50 -13.64 37.59
CA VAL A 108 -9.32 -13.11 38.70
C VAL A 108 -10.59 -13.93 38.88
N LEU A 109 -11.28 -14.29 37.79
CA LEU A 109 -12.52 -15.08 37.86
C LEU A 109 -12.27 -16.47 38.48
N LEU A 110 -11.22 -17.18 38.03
CA LEU A 110 -10.83 -18.47 38.57
C LEU A 110 -10.33 -18.37 40.02
N GLY A 111 -9.54 -17.34 40.34
CA GLY A 111 -9.00 -17.10 41.68
C GLY A 111 -10.08 -16.79 42.72
N ARG A 112 -11.12 -16.00 42.36
CA ARG A 112 -12.25 -15.74 43.27
C ARG A 112 -13.09 -16.99 43.54
N GLY A 113 -13.24 -17.88 42.56
CA GLY A 113 -13.88 -19.17 42.74
C GLY A 113 -13.15 -20.06 43.75
N LEU A 114 -11.81 -20.03 43.74
CA LEU A 114 -10.96 -20.80 44.67
C LEU A 114 -10.79 -20.12 46.05
N ALA A 115 -10.90 -18.78 46.13
CA ALA A 115 -10.81 -18.04 47.39
C ALA A 115 -12.09 -18.11 48.24
N GLY A 116 -13.25 -18.35 47.61
CA GLY A 116 -14.54 -18.51 48.30
C GLY A 116 -14.63 -19.78 49.17
N SER A 117 -13.71 -20.73 49.04
CA SER A 117 -13.68 -21.96 49.84
C SER A 117 -12.78 -21.90 51.09
N ARG A 118 -12.06 -20.78 51.32
CA ARG A 118 -11.30 -20.58 52.57
C ARG A 118 -12.13 -19.78 53.57
N SER A 119 -12.74 -20.49 54.51
CA SER A 119 -13.26 -19.91 55.76
C SER A 119 -12.25 -20.14 56.88
N PRO A 120 -11.55 -19.11 57.35
CA PRO A 120 -11.00 -19.10 58.71
C PRO A 120 -11.34 -17.78 59.41
N SER A 121 -12.54 -17.70 59.99
CA SER A 121 -12.72 -17.00 61.25
C SER A 121 -11.94 -17.79 62.30
N ASP A 122 -10.94 -17.17 62.94
CA ASP A 122 -10.45 -17.41 64.32
C ASP A 122 -8.99 -16.96 64.49
N ALA A 123 -8.73 -15.64 64.41
CA ALA A 123 -7.51 -15.04 64.94
C ALA A 123 -7.70 -13.54 65.19
N VAL A 124 -8.34 -13.18 66.31
CA VAL A 124 -8.43 -11.80 66.82
C VAL A 124 -7.40 -11.62 67.92
N TRP A 125 -6.47 -10.67 67.76
CA TRP A 125 -5.61 -10.13 68.84
C TRP A 125 -5.58 -8.59 68.73
N PRO A 126 -6.02 -7.83 69.76
CA PRO A 126 -5.84 -6.38 69.82
C PRO A 126 -4.63 -6.01 70.69
N ALA A 127 -3.71 -5.20 70.14
CA ALA A 127 -2.63 -4.56 70.91
C ALA A 127 -2.54 -3.07 70.54
N SER A 128 -2.85 -2.21 71.50
CA SER A 128 -2.71 -0.75 71.46
C SER A 128 -1.45 -0.33 72.22
N TYR A 129 -0.59 0.52 71.64
CA TYR A 129 0.57 1.14 72.29
C TYR A 129 0.72 2.61 71.82
N THR A 130 1.01 3.53 72.75
CA THR A 130 1.31 4.96 72.52
C THR A 130 2.52 5.38 73.36
N GLU A 131 3.52 6.07 72.77
CA GLU A 131 4.74 6.58 73.45
C GLU A 131 4.68 8.11 73.76
N PRO A 132 5.47 8.63 74.74
CA PRO A 132 5.32 9.97 75.33
C PRO A 132 6.35 11.05 74.86
N VAL A 133 6.10 12.31 75.26
CA VAL A 133 6.75 13.59 74.87
C VAL A 133 7.93 14.00 75.78
N VAL A 134 8.98 14.62 75.25
CA VAL A 134 10.13 15.21 76.00
C VAL A 134 10.34 16.69 75.66
N VAL A 135 10.62 17.49 76.69
CA VAL A 135 10.75 18.97 76.70
C VAL A 135 12.19 19.34 77.16
N ASP A 136 12.70 20.49 76.72
CA ASP A 136 13.88 21.26 77.20
C ASP A 136 15.32 20.74 76.94
N VAL A 137 15.95 21.21 75.86
CA VAL A 137 17.43 21.13 75.68
C VAL A 137 18.09 22.45 75.24
N TYR A 138 17.36 23.52 74.91
CA TYR A 138 17.96 24.65 74.18
C TYR A 138 18.65 25.75 75.00
N GLU A 139 18.65 25.74 76.34
CA GLU A 139 19.07 26.92 77.11
C GLU A 139 20.51 26.89 77.69
N SER A 140 21.21 25.75 77.72
CA SER A 140 22.47 25.63 78.47
C SER A 140 23.79 25.74 77.68
N VAL A 141 23.76 25.92 76.36
CA VAL A 141 25.01 25.92 75.55
C VAL A 141 25.69 27.30 75.47
N LEU A 142 25.06 28.39 75.94
CA LEU A 142 25.63 29.75 75.92
C LEU A 142 26.57 30.10 77.12
N GLY A 143 27.34 29.17 77.66
CA GLY A 143 28.27 29.54 78.75
C GLY A 143 29.46 28.59 78.90
N GLY A 144 30.61 28.99 78.36
CA GLY A 144 31.88 28.34 78.66
C GLY A 144 33.03 29.04 77.95
N GLU A 145 33.62 30.04 78.61
CA GLU A 145 35.06 30.34 78.48
C GLU A 145 35.87 29.28 79.24
#